data_AF-A0A919CMV5-F1
#
_entry.id   AF-A0A919CMV5-F1
#
_cell.length_a   1.000
_cell.length_b   1.000
_cell.length_c   1.000
_cell.angle_alpha   90.00
_cell.angle_beta   90.00
_cell.angle_gamma   90.00
#
_symmetry.space_group_name_H-M   'P 1'
#
loop_
_entity.id
_entity.type
_entity.pdbx_description
1 polymer ?
#
loop_
_entity_poly.entity_id
_entity_poly.type
_entity_poly.pdbx_seq_one_letter_code
_entity_poly.pdbx_strand_id
1 'polypeptide(L)'
;MPRLSHTLDITPVDRAVLADTVAALHEMARACRFDGRGWLALPDRATVADLRAEADDLGLIDADQARRLREEQREAAERSARAGAEGDTATAEEEAVAASRLALQLKNGRHLAPRSRYLLAELSPAGVPLEPAEEDKGWSGTGLTVTSWDEHGKSAVSYDMPDTSGGEPAVTWGDVEHDGDREHLRATTEVQIPGRGAWLRRARADLAFDTGAWYEAAAGRGDPESPPALVVAEHRLVRVRAWVAPSPGENGYWSVEAVLDVRGRGLFRPMVALMFWAIRASTRREERGKVGRGERTLREQLAEDAVRYDRIARNAPRIPGFLRRVRDAMAGARDAPPETP
;
A
#
# COMPACT_ATOMS: atom_id res chain seq x y z
N MET A 1 -14.01 20.64 18.26
CA MET A 1 -13.07 20.01 17.30
C MET A 1 -13.84 18.88 16.65
N PRO A 2 -13.97 18.81 15.33
CA PRO A 2 -14.63 17.68 14.70
C PRO A 2 -13.85 16.40 15.00
N ARG A 3 -14.54 15.44 15.62
CA ARG A 3 -14.07 14.08 15.91
C ARG A 3 -15.03 13.11 15.23
N LEU A 4 -14.48 12.15 14.49
CA LEU A 4 -15.20 10.93 14.15
C LEU A 4 -14.66 9.80 14.99
N SER A 5 -15.56 8.95 15.45
CA SER A 5 -15.22 7.63 15.95
C SER A 5 -16.08 6.61 15.22
N HIS A 6 -15.47 5.47 14.94
CA HIS A 6 -16.13 4.28 14.46
C HIS A 6 -15.56 3.08 15.19
N THR A 7 -16.42 2.14 15.55
CA THR A 7 -16.02 0.91 16.24
C THR A 7 -16.34 -0.25 15.33
N LEU A 8 -15.38 -1.16 15.19
CA LEU A 8 -15.46 -2.36 14.37
C LEU A 8 -15.12 -3.56 15.26
N ASP A 9 -15.96 -4.58 15.22
CA ASP A 9 -15.64 -5.85 15.86
C ASP A 9 -14.89 -6.73 14.86
N ILE A 10 -13.68 -7.16 15.23
CA ILE A 10 -12.78 -7.89 14.34
C ILE A 10 -12.29 -9.18 15.00
N THR A 11 -12.03 -10.18 14.17
CA THR A 11 -11.50 -11.47 14.62
C THR A 11 -10.04 -11.30 15.10
N PRO A 12 -9.70 -11.78 16.31
CA PRO A 12 -8.35 -11.64 16.83
C PRO A 12 -7.36 -12.48 15.99
N VAL A 13 -6.15 -11.95 15.82
CA VAL A 13 -5.02 -12.70 15.25
C VAL A 13 -4.00 -12.89 16.36
N ASP A 14 -3.55 -14.11 16.55
CA ASP A 14 -2.57 -14.44 17.59
C ASP A 14 -1.22 -13.72 17.36
N ARG A 15 -0.60 -13.24 18.45
CA ARG A 15 0.67 -12.50 18.40
C ARG A 15 1.81 -13.33 17.81
N ALA A 16 1.88 -14.62 18.14
CA ALA A 16 2.91 -15.51 17.61
C ALA A 16 2.71 -15.74 16.10
N VAL A 17 1.47 -15.82 15.63
CA VAL A 17 1.15 -15.92 14.19
C VAL A 17 1.57 -14.66 13.44
N LEU A 18 1.31 -13.47 14.01
CA LEU A 18 1.76 -12.21 13.40
C LEU A 18 3.29 -12.12 13.36
N ALA A 19 3.97 -12.46 14.46
CA ALA A 19 5.43 -12.49 14.51
C ALA A 19 6.02 -13.47 13.47
N ASP A 20 5.45 -14.67 13.33
CA ASP A 20 5.88 -15.65 12.33
C ASP A 20 5.61 -15.17 10.90
N THR A 21 4.52 -14.43 10.68
CA THR A 21 4.20 -13.80 9.40
C THR A 21 5.25 -12.75 9.02
N VAL A 22 5.63 -11.89 9.96
CA VAL A 22 6.65 -10.86 9.75
C VAL A 22 8.02 -11.49 9.46
N ALA A 23 8.40 -12.52 10.22
CA ALA A 23 9.62 -13.28 9.96
C ALA A 23 9.61 -13.90 8.54
N ALA A 24 8.50 -14.52 8.14
CA ALA A 24 8.37 -15.11 6.81
C ALA A 24 8.41 -14.05 5.68
N LEU A 25 7.92 -12.83 5.91
CA LEU A 25 8.07 -11.71 4.97
C LEU A 25 9.54 -11.30 4.80
N HIS A 26 10.32 -11.25 5.88
CA HIS A 26 11.75 -10.98 5.81
C HIS A 26 12.51 -12.07 5.06
N GLU A 27 12.21 -13.35 5.35
CA GLU A 27 12.77 -14.49 4.62
C GLU A 27 12.46 -14.40 3.12
N MET A 28 11.21 -14.10 2.76
CA MET A 28 10.76 -13.91 1.38
C MET A 28 11.51 -12.76 0.71
N ALA A 29 11.59 -11.60 1.36
CA ALA A 29 12.30 -10.44 0.84
C ALA A 29 13.75 -10.79 0.51
N ARG A 30 14.44 -11.56 1.38
CA ARG A 30 15.83 -12.00 1.18
C ARG A 30 16.02 -13.04 0.08
N ALA A 31 15.01 -13.85 -0.17
CA ALA A 31 15.07 -14.88 -1.22
C ALA A 31 14.91 -14.31 -2.63
N CYS A 32 14.42 -13.07 -2.76
CA CYS A 32 14.30 -12.38 -4.03
C CYS A 32 15.63 -12.33 -4.79
N ARG A 33 15.57 -12.61 -6.08
CA ARG A 33 16.71 -12.54 -7.00
C ARG A 33 16.44 -11.53 -8.08
N PHE A 34 17.52 -10.97 -8.62
CA PHE A 34 17.46 -10.01 -9.71
C PHE A 34 18.25 -10.56 -10.89
N ASP A 35 17.70 -10.38 -12.09
CA ASP A 35 18.33 -10.82 -13.33
C ASP A 35 19.57 -9.98 -13.68
N GLY A 36 20.25 -10.31 -14.78
CA GLY A 36 21.42 -9.57 -15.25
C GLY A 36 21.16 -8.10 -15.61
N ARG A 37 19.90 -7.68 -15.75
CA ARG A 37 19.46 -6.29 -15.96
C ARG A 37 18.99 -5.63 -14.66
N GLY A 38 19.05 -6.36 -13.55
CA GLY A 38 18.62 -5.91 -12.23
C GLY A 38 17.12 -5.99 -12.00
N TRP A 39 16.31 -6.63 -12.85
CA TRP A 39 14.87 -6.78 -12.60
C TRP A 39 14.59 -7.97 -11.68
N LEU A 40 13.60 -7.84 -10.80
CA LEU A 40 13.16 -8.93 -9.93
C LEU A 40 12.75 -10.14 -10.77
N ALA A 41 13.45 -11.25 -10.58
CA ALA A 41 13.14 -12.52 -11.20
C ALA A 41 11.85 -13.07 -10.61
N LEU A 42 10.89 -13.41 -11.47
CA LEU A 42 9.61 -13.99 -11.08
C LEU A 42 9.58 -15.49 -11.40
N PRO A 43 8.86 -16.31 -10.62
CA PRO A 43 8.59 -17.70 -10.98
C PRO A 43 7.85 -17.80 -12.32
N ASP A 44 7.83 -19.00 -12.90
CA ASP A 44 7.09 -19.25 -14.13
C ASP A 44 5.57 -19.01 -13.94
N ARG A 45 4.86 -18.85 -15.06
CA ARG A 45 3.43 -18.49 -15.07
C ARG A 45 2.55 -19.52 -14.35
N ALA A 46 2.89 -20.80 -14.38
CA ALA A 46 2.11 -21.83 -13.69
C ALA A 46 2.30 -21.72 -12.18
N THR A 47 3.54 -21.59 -11.71
CA THR A 47 3.85 -21.35 -10.30
C THR A 47 3.18 -20.08 -9.78
N VAL A 48 3.19 -18.99 -10.55
CA VAL A 48 2.49 -17.74 -10.18
C VAL A 48 0.98 -17.93 -10.09
N ALA A 49 0.38 -18.70 -11.00
CA ALA A 49 -1.06 -18.98 -10.97
C ALA A 49 -1.45 -19.79 -9.73
N ASP A 50 -0.65 -20.81 -9.37
CA ASP A 50 -0.87 -21.63 -8.18
C ASP A 50 -0.76 -20.82 -6.89
N LEU A 51 0.30 -20.00 -6.76
CA LEU A 51 0.47 -19.12 -5.60
C LEU A 51 -0.66 -18.10 -5.47
N ARG A 52 -1.21 -17.61 -6.59
CA ARG A 52 -2.37 -16.70 -6.57
C ARG A 52 -3.65 -17.40 -6.14
N ALA A 53 -3.91 -18.61 -6.62
CA ALA A 53 -5.07 -19.38 -6.19
C ALA A 53 -5.03 -19.64 -4.68
N GLU A 54 -3.84 -19.94 -4.14
CA GLU A 54 -3.68 -20.09 -2.69
C GLU A 54 -3.82 -18.76 -1.93
N ALA A 55 -3.27 -17.67 -2.45
CA ALA A 55 -3.44 -16.34 -1.83
C ALA A 55 -4.93 -15.94 -1.73
N ASP A 56 -5.74 -16.30 -2.73
CA ASP A 56 -7.19 -16.08 -2.73
C ASP A 56 -7.92 -16.95 -1.69
N ASP A 57 -7.55 -18.24 -1.58
CA ASP A 57 -8.06 -19.13 -0.52
C ASP A 57 -7.78 -18.58 0.89
N LEU A 58 -6.60 -17.97 1.06
CA LEU A 58 -6.21 -17.31 2.30
C LEU A 58 -6.88 -15.94 2.52
N GLY A 59 -7.50 -15.37 1.48
CA GLY A 59 -8.12 -14.04 1.50
C GLY A 59 -7.12 -12.89 1.39
N LEU A 60 -5.87 -13.15 1.01
CA LEU A 60 -4.81 -12.14 0.86
C LEU A 60 -4.99 -11.29 -0.40
N ILE A 61 -5.68 -11.82 -1.41
CA ILE A 61 -6.06 -11.12 -2.63
C ILE A 61 -7.54 -11.32 -2.91
N ASP A 62 -8.13 -10.40 -3.67
CA ASP A 62 -9.45 -10.56 -4.26
C ASP A 62 -9.27 -11.12 -5.68
N ALA A 63 -9.45 -12.43 -5.87
CA ALA A 63 -9.20 -13.05 -7.18
C ALA A 63 -10.13 -12.52 -8.28
N ASP A 64 -11.34 -12.07 -7.95
CA ASP A 64 -12.28 -11.52 -8.94
C ASP A 64 -11.84 -10.12 -9.40
N GLN A 65 -11.43 -9.27 -8.45
CA GLN A 65 -10.81 -7.99 -8.79
C GLN A 65 -9.52 -8.20 -9.57
N ALA A 66 -8.65 -9.11 -9.13
CA ALA A 66 -7.39 -9.39 -9.79
C ALA A 66 -7.58 -10.04 -11.18
N ARG A 67 -8.66 -10.78 -11.41
CA ARG A 67 -9.03 -11.33 -12.72
C ARG A 67 -9.51 -10.22 -13.65
N ARG A 68 -10.44 -9.38 -13.19
CA ARG A 68 -10.94 -8.22 -13.95
C ARG A 68 -9.82 -7.28 -14.39
N LEU A 69 -8.94 -6.91 -13.46
CA LEU A 69 -7.78 -6.06 -13.78
C LEU A 69 -6.88 -6.69 -14.86
N ARG A 70 -6.71 -8.01 -14.88
CA ARG A 70 -5.91 -8.70 -15.90
C ARG A 70 -6.61 -8.78 -17.25
N GLU A 71 -7.92 -8.99 -17.25
CA GLU A 71 -8.73 -8.96 -18.47
C GLU A 71 -8.66 -7.56 -19.07
N GLU A 72 -8.86 -6.51 -18.27
CA GLU A 72 -8.71 -5.11 -18.66
C GLU A 72 -7.29 -4.80 -19.19
N GLN A 73 -6.24 -5.24 -18.48
CA GLN A 73 -4.85 -5.07 -18.92
C GLN A 73 -4.56 -5.80 -20.24
N ARG A 74 -5.12 -7.00 -20.42
CA ARG A 74 -4.94 -7.78 -21.65
C ARG A 74 -5.64 -7.12 -22.83
N GLU A 75 -6.89 -6.70 -22.63
CA GLU A 75 -7.64 -5.97 -23.65
C GLU A 75 -6.95 -4.66 -24.02
N ALA A 76 -6.43 -3.93 -23.03
CA ALA A 76 -5.61 -2.73 -23.25
C ALA A 76 -4.34 -3.04 -24.03
N ALA A 77 -3.64 -4.14 -23.73
CA ALA A 77 -2.46 -4.57 -24.50
C ALA A 77 -2.82 -4.87 -25.97
N GLU A 78 -3.95 -5.54 -26.21
CA GLU A 78 -4.44 -5.84 -27.56
C GLU A 78 -4.85 -4.55 -28.32
N ARG A 79 -5.46 -3.57 -27.64
CA ARG A 79 -5.78 -2.26 -28.22
C ARG A 79 -4.52 -1.44 -28.52
N SER A 80 -3.55 -1.42 -27.61
CA SER A 80 -2.26 -0.77 -27.80
C SER A 80 -1.52 -1.32 -29.03
N ALA A 81 -1.46 -2.66 -29.17
CA ALA A 81 -0.83 -3.30 -30.32
C ALA A 81 -1.52 -2.96 -31.64
N ARG A 82 -2.86 -2.88 -31.65
CA ARG A 82 -3.64 -2.50 -32.83
C ARG A 82 -3.39 -1.04 -33.22
N ALA A 83 -3.48 -0.11 -32.26
CA ALA A 83 -3.21 1.31 -32.49
C ALA A 83 -1.79 1.55 -33.02
N GLY A 84 -0.80 0.84 -32.46
CA GLY A 84 0.58 0.88 -32.95
C GLY A 84 0.72 0.39 -34.40
N ALA A 85 0.00 -0.67 -34.77
CA ALA A 85 -0.01 -1.17 -36.15
C ALA A 85 -0.71 -0.22 -37.14
N GLU A 86 -1.69 0.56 -36.66
CA GLU A 86 -2.41 1.58 -37.42
C GLU A 86 -1.66 2.93 -37.49
N GLY A 87 -0.55 3.06 -36.77
CA GLY A 87 0.27 4.29 -36.70
C GLY A 87 -0.29 5.36 -35.76
N ASP A 88 -1.29 5.03 -34.93
CA ASP A 88 -1.83 5.91 -33.90
C ASP A 88 -1.01 5.76 -32.61
N THR A 89 0.09 6.51 -32.53
CA THR A 89 1.04 6.44 -31.42
C THR A 89 0.47 6.93 -30.10
N ALA A 90 -0.41 7.94 -30.13
CA ALA A 90 -0.98 8.52 -28.90
C ALA A 90 -1.91 7.51 -28.21
N THR A 91 -2.81 6.88 -28.97
CA THR A 91 -3.69 5.82 -28.44
C THR A 91 -2.88 4.60 -28.02
N ALA A 92 -1.83 4.24 -28.76
CA ALA A 92 -0.96 3.12 -28.41
C ALA A 92 -0.25 3.33 -27.07
N GLU A 93 0.23 4.55 -26.79
CA GLU A 93 0.87 4.93 -25.53
C GLU A 93 -0.11 4.95 -24.36
N GLU A 94 -1.31 5.52 -24.53
CA GLU A 94 -2.35 5.54 -23.49
C GLU A 94 -2.76 4.12 -23.07
N GLU A 95 -3.03 3.25 -24.05
CA GLU A 95 -3.41 1.86 -23.78
C GLU A 95 -2.24 1.03 -23.23
N ALA A 96 -0.98 1.37 -23.55
CA ALA A 96 0.19 0.73 -22.95
C ALA A 96 0.32 1.05 -21.45
N VAL A 97 -0.08 2.26 -21.02
CA VAL A 97 -0.19 2.63 -19.61
C VAL A 97 -1.29 1.84 -18.91
N ALA A 98 -2.46 1.69 -19.53
CA ALA A 98 -3.54 0.88 -18.97
C ALA A 98 -3.16 -0.62 -18.85
N ALA A 99 -2.31 -1.10 -19.74
CA ALA A 99 -1.80 -2.47 -19.74
C ALA A 99 -0.53 -2.66 -18.88
N SER A 100 -0.10 -1.63 -18.15
CA SER A 100 1.18 -1.66 -17.44
C SER A 100 1.18 -2.64 -16.27
N ARG A 101 2.38 -3.12 -15.93
CA ARG A 101 2.62 -3.97 -14.76
C ARG A 101 3.71 -3.38 -13.87
N LEU A 102 3.50 -3.42 -12.56
CA LEU A 102 4.53 -3.06 -11.60
C LEU A 102 5.70 -4.05 -11.64
N ALA A 103 6.92 -3.52 -11.63
CA ALA A 103 8.15 -4.28 -11.56
C ALA A 103 9.17 -3.56 -10.67
N LEU A 104 10.01 -4.34 -10.00
CA LEU A 104 11.07 -3.85 -9.13
C LEU A 104 12.43 -4.08 -9.80
N GLN A 105 13.24 -3.02 -9.92
CA GLN A 105 14.60 -3.10 -10.44
C GLN A 105 15.61 -2.71 -9.37
N LEU A 106 16.59 -3.57 -9.07
CA LEU A 106 17.81 -3.20 -8.36
C LEU A 106 18.71 -2.37 -9.28
N LYS A 107 18.76 -1.05 -9.05
CA LYS A 107 19.57 -0.10 -9.82
C LYS A 107 21.03 -0.08 -9.38
N ASN A 108 21.27 -0.19 -8.08
CA ASN A 108 22.61 -0.09 -7.50
C ASN A 108 22.68 -0.83 -6.16
N GLY A 109 23.86 -1.36 -5.84
CA GLY A 109 24.17 -2.03 -4.59
C GLY A 109 23.90 -3.53 -4.61
N ARG A 110 24.08 -4.17 -3.45
CA ARG A 110 23.79 -5.59 -3.24
C ARG A 110 22.40 -5.72 -2.63
N HIS A 111 21.57 -6.62 -3.12
CA HIS A 111 20.21 -6.77 -2.60
C HIS A 111 20.15 -6.77 -1.05
N LEU A 112 19.28 -5.91 -0.50
CA LEU A 112 19.07 -5.62 0.94
C LEU A 112 20.27 -5.09 1.72
N ALA A 113 21.43 -4.87 1.09
CA ALA A 113 22.51 -4.17 1.76
C ALA A 113 22.16 -2.68 1.96
N PRO A 114 22.66 -2.05 3.04
CA PRO A 114 22.54 -0.60 3.20
C PRO A 114 23.06 0.14 1.97
N ARG A 115 22.35 1.20 1.58
CA ARG A 115 22.53 2.03 0.39
C ARG A 115 22.17 1.38 -0.94
N SER A 116 21.60 0.18 -0.94
CA SER A 116 21.05 -0.41 -2.17
C SER A 116 19.83 0.36 -2.63
N ARG A 117 19.77 0.62 -3.94
CA ARG A 117 18.74 1.43 -4.58
C ARG A 117 17.91 0.58 -5.52
N TYR A 118 16.61 0.63 -5.33
CA TYR A 118 15.63 0.05 -6.23
C TYR A 118 14.81 1.12 -6.93
N LEU A 119 14.27 0.76 -8.08
CA LEU A 119 13.22 1.50 -8.76
C LEU A 119 12.01 0.58 -8.86
N LEU A 120 10.90 0.99 -8.26
CA LEU A 120 9.58 0.45 -8.58
C LEU A 120 9.08 1.21 -9.81
N ALA A 121 8.92 0.51 -10.93
CA ALA A 121 8.51 1.07 -12.21
C ALA A 121 7.29 0.33 -12.75
N GLU A 122 6.53 1.02 -13.59
CA GLU A 122 5.51 0.40 -14.43
C GLU A 122 6.15 0.01 -15.77
N LEU A 123 5.99 -1.26 -16.15
CA LEU A 123 6.44 -1.80 -17.43
C LEU A 123 5.27 -1.94 -18.38
N SER A 124 5.46 -1.55 -19.63
CA SER A 124 4.53 -1.86 -20.71
C SER A 124 4.43 -3.38 -20.93
N PRO A 125 3.44 -3.85 -21.71
CA PRO A 125 3.36 -5.26 -22.11
C PRO A 125 4.64 -5.78 -22.78
N ALA A 126 5.37 -4.91 -23.49
CA ALA A 126 6.66 -5.23 -24.11
C ALA A 126 7.83 -5.28 -23.11
N GLY A 127 7.59 -5.07 -21.82
CA GLY A 127 8.60 -5.08 -20.77
C GLY A 127 9.49 -3.84 -20.73
N VAL A 128 9.07 -2.75 -21.39
CA VAL A 128 9.79 -1.48 -21.42
C VAL A 128 9.26 -0.59 -20.29
N PRO A 129 10.12 0.03 -19.46
CA PRO A 129 9.68 1.03 -18.49
C PRO A 129 8.90 2.14 -19.19
N LEU A 130 7.69 2.40 -18.69
CA LEU A 130 6.89 3.50 -19.17
C LEU A 130 7.41 4.79 -18.58
N GLU A 131 7.77 5.74 -19.45
CA GLU A 131 7.81 7.15 -19.07
C GLU A 131 6.37 7.67 -19.17
N PRO A 132 5.85 8.40 -18.17
CA PRO A 132 4.49 8.90 -18.22
C PRO A 132 4.29 9.81 -19.44
N ALA A 133 3.24 9.53 -20.21
CA ALA A 133 3.00 10.12 -21.54
C ALA A 133 2.60 11.62 -21.50
N GLU A 134 2.31 12.20 -20.33
CA GLU A 134 1.93 13.61 -20.18
C GLU A 134 2.61 14.25 -18.96
N GLU A 135 3.12 15.49 -19.11
CA GLU A 135 3.76 16.28 -18.03
C GLU A 135 2.85 16.47 -16.80
N ASP A 136 1.53 16.37 -16.97
CA ASP A 136 0.51 16.59 -15.94
C ASP A 136 -0.05 15.30 -15.30
N LYS A 137 0.40 14.10 -15.72
CA LYS A 137 -0.12 12.80 -15.22
C LYS A 137 0.95 11.96 -14.51
N GLY A 138 1.00 12.05 -13.19
CA GLY A 138 1.45 10.96 -12.31
C GLY A 138 2.94 10.95 -11.93
N TRP A 139 3.40 9.86 -11.32
CA TRP A 139 4.77 9.64 -10.86
C TRP A 139 5.48 8.66 -11.80
N SER A 140 6.70 8.94 -12.27
CA SER A 140 7.43 8.08 -13.23
C SER A 140 8.04 6.81 -12.62
N GLY A 141 8.01 6.70 -11.30
CA GLY A 141 8.47 5.54 -10.54
C GLY A 141 8.67 5.89 -9.07
N THR A 142 8.95 4.88 -8.25
CA THR A 142 9.34 5.09 -6.85
C THR A 142 10.76 4.59 -6.64
N GLY A 143 11.67 5.52 -6.36
CA GLY A 143 12.99 5.21 -5.84
C GLY A 143 12.86 4.64 -4.44
N LEU A 144 13.53 3.52 -4.15
CA LEU A 144 13.62 2.94 -2.82
C LEU A 144 15.10 2.80 -2.45
N THR A 145 15.51 3.30 -1.30
CA THR A 145 16.87 3.16 -0.78
C THR A 145 16.84 2.43 0.55
N VAL A 146 17.53 1.29 0.64
CA VAL A 146 17.69 0.58 1.92
C VAL A 146 18.65 1.40 2.79
N THR A 147 18.20 1.85 3.96
CA THR A 147 19.04 2.59 4.91
C THR A 147 19.64 1.68 5.96
N SER A 148 18.88 0.68 6.41
CA SER A 148 19.37 -0.44 7.22
C SER A 148 18.60 -1.72 6.89
N TRP A 149 19.24 -2.86 7.08
CA TRP A 149 18.56 -4.15 6.99
C TRP A 149 19.14 -5.09 8.02
N ASP A 150 18.31 -5.42 9.01
CA ASP A 150 18.57 -6.44 10.00
C ASP A 150 17.22 -7.12 10.30
N GLU A 151 17.14 -8.41 10.02
CA GLU A 151 15.92 -9.22 10.11
C GLU A 151 15.46 -9.40 11.57
N HIS A 152 16.41 -9.38 12.51
CA HIS A 152 16.12 -9.52 13.94
C HIS A 152 16.16 -8.18 14.67
N GLY A 153 16.61 -7.12 14.00
CA GLY A 153 16.75 -5.79 14.57
C GLY A 153 16.00 -4.76 13.74
N LYS A 154 16.73 -3.76 13.25
CA LYS A 154 16.16 -2.61 12.55
C LYS A 154 16.29 -2.71 11.04
N SER A 155 15.15 -2.77 10.36
CA SER A 155 15.05 -2.68 8.90
C SER A 155 14.42 -1.35 8.49
N ALA A 156 15.07 -0.60 7.62
CA ALA A 156 14.62 0.72 7.21
C ALA A 156 14.85 0.98 5.71
N VAL A 157 13.86 1.61 5.08
CA VAL A 157 13.85 1.96 3.67
C VAL A 157 13.34 3.38 3.51
N SER A 158 14.11 4.20 2.80
CA SER A 158 13.63 5.50 2.33
C SER A 158 13.02 5.33 0.94
N TYR A 159 11.98 6.10 0.63
CA TYR A 159 11.40 6.16 -0.70
C TYR A 159 11.31 7.59 -1.20
N ASP A 160 11.40 7.76 -2.50
CA ASP A 160 11.31 9.03 -3.19
C ASP A 160 10.55 8.87 -4.52
N MET A 161 9.70 9.84 -4.83
CA MET A 161 8.85 9.87 -6.01
C MET A 161 9.09 11.21 -6.72
N PRO A 162 9.82 11.23 -7.85
CA PRO A 162 10.09 12.44 -8.61
C PRO A 162 8.83 12.99 -9.29
N ASP A 163 8.85 14.30 -9.58
CA ASP A 163 7.86 14.94 -10.45
C ASP A 163 8.13 14.59 -11.91
N THR A 164 7.08 14.53 -12.73
CA THR A 164 7.16 14.24 -14.16
C THR A 164 7.51 15.46 -15.01
N SER A 165 7.41 16.67 -14.46
CA SER A 165 7.57 17.94 -15.18
C SER A 165 9.03 18.40 -15.44
N GLY A 166 9.99 17.46 -15.48
CA GLY A 166 11.38 17.77 -15.86
C GLY A 166 12.23 18.44 -14.77
N GLY A 167 11.84 18.33 -13.50
CA GLY A 167 12.64 18.75 -12.35
C GLY A 167 13.06 17.57 -11.47
N GLU A 168 14.35 17.49 -11.13
CA GLU A 168 14.92 16.45 -10.25
C GLU A 168 14.42 16.39 -8.78
N PRO A 169 13.75 17.38 -8.14
CA PRO A 169 13.40 17.19 -6.73
C PRO A 169 12.16 16.29 -6.56
N ALA A 170 12.29 15.27 -5.71
CA ALA A 170 11.17 14.42 -5.29
C ALA A 170 9.98 15.25 -4.77
N VAL A 171 8.78 14.93 -5.26
CA VAL A 171 7.51 15.53 -4.81
C VAL A 171 6.91 14.77 -3.64
N THR A 172 7.19 13.48 -3.52
CA THR A 172 6.82 12.70 -2.34
C THR A 172 8.03 11.92 -1.88
N TRP A 173 8.34 11.93 -0.60
CA TRP A 173 9.42 11.12 -0.04
C TRP A 173 9.10 10.72 1.39
N GLY A 174 9.82 9.73 1.89
CA GLY A 174 9.62 9.29 3.25
C GLY A 174 10.56 8.18 3.66
N ASP A 175 10.42 7.78 4.92
CA ASP A 175 11.19 6.73 5.54
C ASP A 175 10.23 5.77 6.22
N VAL A 176 10.42 4.47 6.00
CA VAL A 176 9.72 3.39 6.70
C VAL A 176 10.77 2.62 7.49
N GLU A 177 10.48 2.39 8.75
CA GLU A 177 11.35 1.71 9.70
C GLU A 177 10.54 0.68 10.47
N HIS A 178 11.06 -0.55 10.52
CA HIS A 178 10.57 -1.63 11.35
C HIS A 178 11.68 -2.02 12.35
N ASP A 179 11.38 -1.89 13.64
CA ASP A 179 12.22 -2.30 14.76
C ASP A 179 11.64 -3.59 15.34
N GLY A 180 12.20 -4.74 14.93
CA GLY A 180 11.69 -6.06 15.31
C GLY A 180 11.81 -6.35 16.80
N ASP A 181 12.87 -5.85 17.45
CA ASP A 181 13.08 -6.02 18.90
C ASP A 181 12.02 -5.27 19.73
N ARG A 182 11.54 -4.13 19.22
CA ARG A 182 10.50 -3.31 19.86
C ARG A 182 9.10 -3.55 19.30
N GLU A 183 8.97 -4.42 18.31
CA GLU A 183 7.72 -4.67 17.57
C GLU A 183 7.05 -3.39 17.04
N HIS A 184 7.86 -2.42 16.62
CA HIS A 184 7.43 -1.08 16.26
C HIS A 184 7.67 -0.80 14.78
N LEU A 185 6.61 -0.41 14.08
CA LEU A 185 6.66 0.11 12.72
C LEU A 185 6.44 1.62 12.74
N ARG A 186 7.35 2.37 12.13
CA ARG A 186 7.24 3.81 11.95
C ARG A 186 7.36 4.16 10.48
N ALA A 187 6.47 5.01 9.99
CA ALA A 187 6.61 5.61 8.66
C ALA A 187 6.51 7.12 8.76
N THR A 188 7.39 7.83 8.07
CA THR A 188 7.31 9.28 7.91
C THR A 188 7.22 9.59 6.43
N THR A 189 6.30 10.47 6.06
CA THR A 189 6.01 10.83 4.68
C THR A 189 5.93 12.33 4.57
N GLU A 190 6.57 12.90 3.57
CA GLU A 190 6.35 14.27 3.13
C GLU A 190 5.84 14.26 1.69
N VAL A 191 4.78 15.02 1.45
CA VAL A 191 4.15 15.19 0.14
C VAL A 191 4.19 16.66 -0.21
N GLN A 192 4.59 16.95 -1.43
CA GLN A 192 4.61 18.25 -2.07
C GLN A 192 3.96 18.12 -3.45
N ILE A 193 2.72 18.56 -3.60
CA ILE A 193 2.04 18.49 -4.90
C ILE A 193 2.54 19.65 -5.79
N PRO A 194 3.04 19.38 -7.02
CA PRO A 194 3.57 20.41 -7.94
C PRO A 194 2.49 21.41 -8.40
N GLY A 195 2.90 22.55 -8.95
CA GLY A 195 2.03 23.59 -9.55
C GLY A 195 1.90 24.92 -8.77
N ARG A 196 1.09 25.87 -9.31
CA ARG A 196 0.89 27.21 -8.73
C ARG A 196 0.29 27.12 -7.31
N GLY A 197 0.89 27.84 -6.36
CA GLY A 197 0.48 27.81 -4.94
C GLY A 197 1.13 26.71 -4.11
N ALA A 198 2.31 26.23 -4.52
CA ALA A 198 3.12 25.19 -3.86
C ALA A 198 3.22 25.32 -2.32
N TRP A 199 3.15 26.56 -1.79
CA TRP A 199 3.16 26.78 -0.36
C TRP A 199 1.96 26.13 0.36
N LEU A 200 0.78 26.02 -0.25
CA LEU A 200 -0.42 25.36 0.33
C LEU A 200 -0.48 23.85 0.05
N ARG A 201 0.53 23.27 -0.60
CA ARG A 201 0.50 21.89 -1.14
C ARG A 201 1.50 20.96 -0.47
N ARG A 202 2.05 21.35 0.69
CA ARG A 202 2.95 20.53 1.49
C ARG A 202 2.22 19.91 2.68
N ALA A 203 2.27 18.60 2.78
CA ALA A 203 1.79 17.82 3.91
C ALA A 203 2.93 16.95 4.45
N ARG A 204 2.94 16.74 5.76
CA ARG A 204 3.77 15.74 6.41
C ARG A 204 2.85 14.77 7.14
N ALA A 205 3.16 13.49 7.11
CA ALA A 205 2.48 12.47 7.90
C ALA A 205 3.51 11.63 8.65
N ASP A 206 3.23 11.34 9.90
CA ASP A 206 3.98 10.42 10.74
C ASP A 206 3.00 9.32 11.19
N LEU A 207 3.32 8.07 10.87
CA LEU A 207 2.61 6.86 11.29
C LEU A 207 3.49 6.09 12.27
N ALA A 208 2.89 5.62 13.34
CA ALA A 208 3.49 4.71 14.31
C ALA A 208 2.51 3.56 14.61
N PHE A 209 3.03 2.35 14.63
CA PHE A 209 2.29 1.15 14.99
C PHE A 209 3.14 0.29 15.92
N ASP A 210 2.75 0.20 17.18
CA ASP A 210 3.37 -0.63 18.21
C ASP A 210 2.51 -1.89 18.40
N THR A 211 3.04 -3.02 17.93
CA THR A 211 2.34 -4.30 17.99
C THR A 211 2.23 -4.81 19.43
N GLY A 212 3.26 -4.58 20.25
CA GLY A 212 3.24 -4.96 21.66
C GLY A 212 2.13 -4.23 22.41
N ALA A 213 2.06 -2.90 22.24
CA ALA A 213 1.01 -2.07 22.79
C ALA A 213 -0.38 -2.45 22.24
N TRP A 214 -0.48 -2.89 20.98
CA TRP A 214 -1.73 -3.37 20.38
C TRP A 214 -2.29 -4.56 21.16
N TYR A 215 -1.45 -5.58 21.43
CA TYR A 215 -1.87 -6.75 22.18
C TYR A 215 -2.14 -6.46 23.66
N GLU A 216 -1.40 -5.54 24.28
CA GLU A 216 -1.70 -5.08 25.64
C GLU A 216 -3.06 -4.36 25.72
N ALA A 217 -3.36 -3.49 24.75
CA ALA A 217 -4.66 -2.83 24.62
C ALA A 217 -5.79 -3.85 24.39
N ALA A 218 -5.57 -4.82 23.50
CA ALA A 218 -6.53 -5.89 23.22
C ALA A 218 -6.82 -6.77 24.44
N ALA A 219 -5.88 -6.87 25.39
CA ALA A 219 -6.04 -7.55 26.67
C ALA A 219 -6.65 -6.65 27.78
N GLY A 220 -7.04 -5.41 27.45
CA GLY A 220 -7.62 -4.44 28.38
C GLY A 220 -6.59 -3.74 29.28
N ARG A 221 -5.29 -3.82 28.94
CA ARG A 221 -4.17 -3.21 29.70
C ARG A 221 -3.53 -2.02 28.98
N GLY A 222 -4.13 -1.55 27.89
CA GLY A 222 -3.61 -0.44 27.09
C GLY A 222 -3.66 0.90 27.80
N ASP A 223 -2.72 1.78 27.45
CA ASP A 223 -2.72 3.18 27.88
C ASP A 223 -3.56 4.02 26.90
N PRO A 224 -4.65 4.68 27.36
CA PRO A 224 -5.45 5.56 26.51
C PRO A 224 -4.68 6.77 25.95
N GLU A 225 -3.60 7.20 26.60
CA GLU A 225 -2.79 8.34 26.15
C GLU A 225 -1.81 7.98 25.03
N SER A 226 -1.47 6.69 24.93
CA SER A 226 -0.48 6.13 24.01
C SER A 226 -1.12 5.05 23.13
N PRO A 227 -1.94 5.44 22.13
CA PRO A 227 -2.63 4.47 21.29
C PRO A 227 -1.62 3.66 20.47
N PRO A 228 -1.86 2.35 20.28
CA PRO A 228 -0.91 1.46 19.62
C PRO A 228 -0.73 1.77 18.14
N ALA A 229 -1.76 2.29 17.47
CA ALA A 229 -1.67 2.78 16.10
C ALA A 229 -2.02 4.26 16.05
N LEU A 230 -1.09 5.10 15.58
CA LEU A 230 -1.25 6.54 15.53
C LEU A 230 -0.77 7.08 14.18
N VAL A 231 -1.59 7.92 13.56
CA VAL A 231 -1.25 8.71 12.37
C VAL A 231 -1.44 10.18 12.71
N VAL A 232 -0.37 10.96 12.55
CA VAL A 232 -0.41 12.42 12.68
C VAL A 232 -0.05 13.00 11.33
N ALA A 233 -0.99 13.71 10.69
CA ALA A 233 -0.71 14.45 9.48
C ALA A 233 -0.78 15.96 9.73
N GLU A 234 0.27 16.66 9.37
CA GLU A 234 0.37 18.11 9.44
C GLU A 234 0.29 18.70 8.04
N HIS A 235 -0.70 19.56 7.85
CA HIS A 235 -0.86 20.41 6.69
C HIS A 235 -0.89 21.87 7.16
N ARG A 236 -0.60 22.81 6.28
CA ARG A 236 -0.61 24.24 6.65
C ARG A 236 -1.98 24.73 7.14
N LEU A 237 -3.04 24.15 6.60
CA LEU A 237 -4.41 24.50 6.95
C LEU A 237 -4.99 23.66 8.09
N VAL A 238 -4.52 22.42 8.23
CA VAL A 238 -5.18 21.40 9.05
C VAL A 238 -4.13 20.51 9.71
N ARG A 239 -4.36 20.15 10.96
CA ARG A 239 -3.69 19.03 11.62
C ARG A 239 -4.69 17.91 11.78
N VAL A 240 -4.32 16.72 11.32
CA VAL A 240 -5.09 15.48 11.45
C VAL A 240 -4.36 14.60 12.46
N ARG A 241 -5.11 14.02 13.38
CA ARG A 241 -4.65 12.96 14.27
C ARG A 241 -5.67 11.83 14.17
N ALA A 242 -5.24 10.69 13.66
CA ALA A 242 -6.05 9.47 13.64
C ALA A 242 -5.38 8.43 14.52
N TRP A 243 -6.15 7.67 15.28
CA TRP A 243 -5.61 6.54 16.02
C TRP A 243 -6.57 5.37 16.01
N VAL A 244 -6.00 4.18 16.19
CA VAL A 244 -6.74 2.93 16.28
C VAL A 244 -6.27 2.19 17.52
N ALA A 245 -7.22 1.73 18.33
CA ALA A 245 -6.93 0.96 19.53
C ALA A 245 -7.93 -0.20 19.67
N PRO A 246 -7.44 -1.44 19.89
CA PRO A 246 -8.28 -2.57 20.21
C PRO A 246 -8.66 -2.55 21.69
N SER A 247 -9.78 -3.17 21.99
CA SER A 247 -10.23 -3.49 23.34
C SER A 247 -10.88 -4.87 23.37
N PRO A 248 -10.94 -5.53 24.53
CA PRO A 248 -11.68 -6.79 24.66
C PRO A 248 -13.13 -6.61 24.21
N GLY A 249 -13.57 -7.37 23.20
CA GLY A 249 -14.95 -7.38 22.72
C GLY A 249 -15.74 -8.58 23.24
N GLU A 250 -17.01 -8.66 22.85
CA GLU A 250 -17.86 -9.81 23.17
C GLU A 250 -17.51 -11.04 22.32
N ASN A 251 -17.84 -12.23 22.81
CA ASN A 251 -17.75 -13.49 22.07
C ASN A 251 -16.35 -13.80 21.49
N GLY A 252 -15.29 -13.29 22.11
CA GLY A 252 -13.90 -13.53 21.68
C GLY A 252 -13.42 -12.64 20.52
N TYR A 253 -14.23 -11.67 20.08
CA TYR A 253 -13.81 -10.64 19.14
C TYR A 253 -13.02 -9.52 19.84
N TRP A 254 -12.25 -8.76 19.08
CA TRP A 254 -11.74 -7.46 19.52
C TRP A 254 -12.68 -6.35 19.06
N SER A 255 -13.00 -5.43 19.96
CA SER A 255 -13.70 -4.20 19.59
C SER A 255 -12.67 -3.10 19.35
N VAL A 256 -12.53 -2.68 18.09
CA VAL A 256 -11.50 -1.74 17.64
C VAL A 256 -12.11 -0.37 17.41
N GLU A 257 -11.69 0.61 18.22
CA GLU A 257 -12.06 2.01 18.03
C GLU A 257 -11.08 2.67 17.07
N ALA A 258 -11.59 3.19 15.95
CA ALA A 258 -10.88 4.08 15.05
C ALA A 258 -11.39 5.51 15.26
N VAL A 259 -10.49 6.42 15.61
CA VAL A 259 -10.82 7.82 15.86
C VAL A 259 -10.06 8.72 14.90
N LEU A 260 -10.74 9.72 14.35
CA LEU A 260 -10.18 10.76 13.51
C LEU A 260 -10.50 12.14 14.09
N ASP A 261 -9.46 12.83 14.52
CA ASP A 261 -9.50 14.20 15.00
C ASP A 261 -8.92 15.15 13.95
N VAL A 262 -9.72 16.15 13.55
CA VAL A 262 -9.31 17.13 12.55
C VAL A 262 -9.34 18.54 13.15
N ARG A 263 -8.21 19.24 13.10
CA ARG A 263 -8.06 20.58 13.67
C ARG A 263 -7.55 21.57 12.64
N GLY A 264 -8.39 22.55 12.29
CA GLY A 264 -7.95 23.70 11.49
C GLY A 264 -6.93 24.58 12.22
N ARG A 265 -6.06 25.25 11.45
CA ARG A 265 -5.06 26.21 11.95
C ARG A 265 -5.46 27.65 11.58
N GLY A 266 -5.24 28.60 12.50
CA GLY A 266 -5.53 30.02 12.27
C GLY A 266 -6.98 30.31 11.86
N LEU A 267 -7.15 31.14 10.83
CA LEU A 267 -8.44 31.54 10.26
C LEU A 267 -9.21 30.39 9.58
N PHE A 268 -8.58 29.23 9.35
CA PHE A 268 -9.20 28.07 8.70
C PHE A 268 -9.95 27.16 9.67
N ARG A 269 -9.90 27.42 10.98
CA ARG A 269 -10.69 26.70 12.00
C ARG A 269 -12.19 26.58 11.68
N PRO A 270 -12.93 27.68 11.39
CA PRO A 270 -14.34 27.57 11.03
C PRO A 270 -14.56 26.82 9.71
N MET A 271 -13.64 26.94 8.75
CA MET A 271 -13.76 26.27 7.45
C MET A 271 -13.56 24.75 7.54
N VAL A 272 -12.68 24.26 8.42
CA VAL A 272 -12.55 22.81 8.66
C VAL A 272 -13.84 22.24 9.23
N ALA A 273 -14.47 22.92 10.19
CA ALA A 273 -15.77 22.47 10.71
C ALA A 273 -16.84 22.44 9.61
N LEU A 274 -16.84 23.42 8.70
CA LEU A 274 -17.75 23.48 7.56
C LEU A 274 -17.48 22.35 6.54
N MET A 275 -16.21 22.11 6.17
CA MET A 275 -15.84 20.99 5.29
C MET A 275 -16.18 19.65 5.93
N PHE A 276 -15.96 19.52 7.23
CA PHE A 276 -16.29 18.32 7.98
C PHE A 276 -17.81 18.05 7.99
N TRP A 277 -18.60 19.11 8.21
CA TRP A 277 -20.06 19.06 8.09
C TRP A 277 -20.50 18.74 6.66
N ALA A 278 -19.87 19.35 5.65
CA ALA A 278 -20.16 19.11 4.24
C ALA A 278 -19.82 17.68 3.80
N ILE A 279 -18.69 17.12 4.24
CA ILE A 279 -18.33 15.71 4.01
C ILE A 279 -19.38 14.81 4.67
N ARG A 280 -19.74 15.06 5.94
CA ARG A 280 -20.76 14.26 6.65
C ARG A 280 -22.16 14.39 6.03
N ALA A 281 -22.50 15.56 5.48
CA ALA A 281 -23.76 15.81 4.80
C ALA A 281 -23.77 15.24 3.37
N SER A 282 -22.63 15.30 2.68
CA SER A 282 -22.39 14.74 1.35
C SER A 282 -22.43 13.23 1.41
N THR A 283 -21.71 12.58 2.33
CA THR A 283 -21.77 11.12 2.49
C THR A 283 -23.19 10.63 2.72
N ARG A 284 -24.00 11.35 3.52
CA ARG A 284 -25.44 11.04 3.69
C ARG A 284 -26.29 11.24 2.43
N ARG A 285 -25.97 12.21 1.57
CA ARG A 285 -26.69 12.47 0.31
C ARG A 285 -26.24 11.50 -0.79
N GLU A 286 -24.95 11.25 -0.85
CA GLU A 286 -24.29 10.35 -1.79
C GLU A 286 -24.65 8.91 -1.48
N GLU A 287 -24.76 8.49 -0.22
CA GLU A 287 -25.32 7.18 0.17
C GLU A 287 -26.74 6.99 -0.39
N ARG A 288 -27.60 8.02 -0.34
CA ARG A 288 -28.96 7.95 -0.93
C ARG A 288 -28.92 7.90 -2.45
N GLY A 289 -28.01 8.64 -3.08
CA GLY A 289 -27.83 8.64 -4.53
C GLY A 289 -27.14 7.37 -5.07
N LYS A 290 -26.30 6.72 -4.26
CA LYS A 290 -25.61 5.46 -4.57
C LYS A 290 -26.58 4.28 -4.51
N VAL A 291 -27.44 4.24 -3.49
CA VAL A 291 -28.57 3.29 -3.42
C VAL A 291 -29.48 3.42 -4.65
N GLY A 292 -29.76 4.64 -5.12
CA GLY A 292 -30.55 4.88 -6.33
C GLY A 292 -29.85 4.51 -7.65
N ARG A 293 -28.51 4.39 -7.65
CA ARG A 293 -27.68 4.03 -8.83
C ARG A 293 -27.12 2.61 -8.78
N GLY A 294 -27.40 1.85 -7.72
CA GLY A 294 -26.82 0.52 -7.51
C GLY A 294 -25.32 0.54 -7.19
N GLU A 295 -24.77 1.68 -6.79
CA GLU A 295 -23.35 1.83 -6.39
C GLU A 295 -23.18 1.46 -4.91
N ARG A 296 -22.01 0.91 -4.55
CA ARG A 296 -21.71 0.47 -3.17
C ARG A 296 -21.68 1.65 -2.19
N THR A 297 -22.40 1.51 -1.08
CA THR A 297 -22.41 2.47 0.03
C THR A 297 -21.16 2.30 0.92
N LEU A 298 -20.83 3.31 1.73
CA LEU A 298 -19.73 3.23 2.70
C LEU A 298 -19.93 2.09 3.70
N ARG A 299 -21.19 1.84 4.11
CA ARG A 299 -21.53 0.72 4.99
C ARG A 299 -21.26 -0.63 4.34
N GLU A 300 -21.61 -0.79 3.06
CA GLU A 300 -21.32 -2.01 2.32
C GLU A 300 -19.81 -2.21 2.14
N GLN A 301 -19.05 -1.16 1.86
CA GLN A 301 -17.59 -1.21 1.79
C GLN A 301 -16.97 -1.66 3.13
N LEU A 302 -17.39 -1.05 4.25
CA LEU A 302 -16.91 -1.44 5.58
C LEU A 302 -17.31 -2.88 5.96
N ALA A 303 -18.50 -3.33 5.56
CA ALA A 303 -18.93 -4.70 5.78
C ALA A 303 -18.13 -5.71 4.92
N GLU A 304 -17.85 -5.37 3.65
CA GLU A 304 -16.97 -6.16 2.78
C GLU A 304 -15.56 -6.25 3.35
N ASP A 305 -15.01 -5.13 3.84
CA ASP A 305 -13.67 -5.08 4.44
C ASP A 305 -13.61 -5.89 5.75
N ALA A 306 -14.67 -5.85 6.57
CA ALA A 306 -14.78 -6.70 7.77
C ALA A 306 -14.82 -8.19 7.41
N VAL A 307 -15.57 -8.58 6.38
CA VAL A 307 -15.62 -9.97 5.89
C VAL A 307 -14.27 -10.42 5.34
N ARG A 308 -13.57 -9.54 4.60
CA ARG A 308 -12.21 -9.81 4.09
C ARG A 308 -11.23 -9.99 5.24
N TYR A 309 -11.23 -9.08 6.21
CA TYR A 309 -10.38 -9.19 7.39
C TYR A 309 -10.66 -10.47 8.16
N ASP A 310 -11.92 -10.82 8.40
CA ASP A 310 -12.30 -12.05 9.10
C ASP A 310 -11.83 -13.31 8.35
N ARG A 311 -11.88 -13.32 7.02
CA ARG A 311 -11.30 -14.41 6.21
C ARG A 311 -9.78 -14.50 6.41
N ILE A 312 -9.06 -13.37 6.35
CA ILE A 312 -7.61 -13.33 6.58
C ILE A 312 -7.28 -13.81 7.99
N ALA A 313 -7.98 -13.30 9.00
CA ALA A 313 -7.75 -13.62 10.41
C ALA A 313 -7.96 -15.12 10.70
N ARG A 314 -9.03 -15.71 10.15
CA ARG A 314 -9.28 -17.17 10.27
C ARG A 314 -8.20 -18.01 9.57
N ASN A 315 -7.64 -17.51 8.48
CA ASN A 315 -6.57 -18.17 7.76
C ASN A 315 -5.16 -17.77 8.23
N ALA A 316 -5.03 -16.86 9.19
CA ALA A 316 -3.75 -16.29 9.60
C ALA A 316 -2.68 -17.34 9.95
N PRO A 317 -3.01 -18.45 10.67
CA PRO A 317 -2.02 -19.49 10.97
C PRO A 317 -1.39 -20.16 9.73
N ARG A 318 -2.03 -20.08 8.55
CA ARG A 318 -1.53 -20.65 7.29
C ARG A 318 -0.66 -19.67 6.51
N ILE A 319 -0.76 -18.37 6.78
CA ILE A 319 -0.05 -17.30 6.04
C ILE A 319 1.48 -17.48 6.09
N PRO A 320 2.13 -17.75 7.23
CA PRO A 320 3.58 -17.92 7.25
C PRO A 320 4.06 -19.07 6.35
N GLY A 321 3.31 -20.18 6.32
CA GLY A 321 3.61 -21.31 5.43
C GLY A 321 3.47 -20.94 3.95
N PHE A 322 2.46 -20.16 3.59
CA PHE A 322 2.31 -19.61 2.24
C PHE A 322 3.47 -18.70 1.86
N LEU A 323 3.85 -17.75 2.72
CA LEU A 323 4.96 -16.83 2.46
C LEU A 323 6.30 -17.55 2.27
N ARG A 324 6.56 -18.63 3.02
CA ARG A 324 7.73 -19.49 2.82
C ARG A 324 7.70 -20.25 1.50
N ARG A 325 6.53 -20.64 1.00
CA ARG A 325 6.39 -21.19 -0.36
C ARG A 325 6.65 -20.13 -1.43
N VAL A 326 6.15 -18.92 -1.25
CA VAL A 326 6.48 -17.79 -2.13
C VAL A 326 7.99 -17.55 -2.13
N ARG A 327 8.63 -17.52 -0.96
CA ARG A 327 10.08 -17.43 -0.80
C ARG A 327 10.80 -18.51 -1.62
N ASP A 328 10.40 -19.77 -1.49
CA ASP A 328 11.03 -20.89 -2.21
C ASP A 328 10.86 -20.77 -3.73
N ALA A 329 9.67 -20.35 -4.19
CA ALA A 329 9.42 -20.07 -5.59
C ALA A 329 10.27 -18.92 -6.12
N MET A 330 10.38 -17.82 -5.37
CA MET A 330 11.21 -16.67 -5.71
C MET A 330 12.71 -17.02 -5.73
N ALA A 331 13.18 -17.84 -4.79
CA ALA A 331 14.55 -18.33 -4.76
C ALA A 331 14.87 -19.26 -5.95
N GLY A 332 13.87 -20.02 -6.39
CA GLY A 332 13.94 -20.92 -7.54
C GLY A 332 13.75 -20.24 -8.90
N ALA A 333 13.30 -18.98 -8.92
CA ALA A 333 13.15 -18.20 -10.13
C ALA A 333 14.51 -18.11 -10.84
N ARG A 334 14.58 -18.64 -12.05
CA ARG A 334 15.73 -18.49 -12.93
C ARG A 334 15.65 -17.14 -13.64
N ASP A 335 16.78 -16.66 -14.13
CA ASP A 335 16.78 -15.60 -15.14
C ASP A 335 15.85 -16.06 -16.27
N ALA A 336 14.67 -15.44 -16.38
CA ALA A 336 13.82 -15.67 -17.52
C ALA A 336 14.67 -15.30 -18.75
N PRO A 337 14.84 -16.18 -19.75
CA PRO A 337 15.41 -15.74 -21.00
C PRO A 337 14.56 -14.56 -21.47
N PRO A 338 15.17 -13.49 -22.01
CA PRO A 338 14.39 -12.38 -22.54
C PRO A 338 13.36 -12.97 -23.48
N GLU A 339 12.07 -12.75 -23.22
CA GLU A 339 11.03 -13.03 -24.21
C GLU A 339 11.48 -12.24 -25.45
N THR A 340 12.00 -12.96 -26.45
CA THR A 340 12.45 -12.37 -27.72
C THR A 340 11.26 -11.64 -28.35
N PRO A 341 11.50 -10.44 -28.92
CA PRO A 341 10.47 -9.48 -29.31
C PRO A 341 9.45 -10.02 -30.31
#